data_AF-A0A7J4MTW6-F1
#
_entry.id   AF-A0A7J4MTW6-F1
#
_cell.length_a   1.000
_cell.length_b   1.000
_cell.length_c   1.000
_cell.angle_alpha   90.00
_cell.angle_beta   90.00
_cell.angle_gamma   90.00
#
_symmetry.space_group_name_H-M   'P 1'
#
loop_
_entity.id
_entity.type
_entity.pdbx_description
1 polymer ?
#
loop_
_entity_poly.entity_id
_entity_poly.type
_entity_poly.pdbx_seq_one_letter_code
_entity_poly.pdbx_strand_id
1 'polypeptide(L)' 'AARFAELNGVIRENLRENLERMLEGEEAANREKREAALRARECGVDEAHDFFDESSRDEGRHAAMLRGLLERYFQG' A
#
# COMPACT_ATOMS: atom_id res chain seq x y z
N ALA A 1 21.20 -2.55 -1.30
CA ALA A 1 19.82 -2.43 -0.80
C ALA A 1 19.19 -3.80 -0.51
N ALA A 2 19.00 -4.68 -1.51
CA ALA A 2 18.35 -5.99 -1.36
C ALA A 2 18.93 -6.87 -0.23
N ARG A 3 20.26 -7.08 -0.16
CA ARG A 3 20.88 -7.89 0.93
C ARG A 3 20.68 -7.32 2.33
N PHE A 4 20.60 -5.99 2.48
CA PHE A 4 20.33 -5.37 3.79
C PHE A 4 18.85 -5.47 4.17
N ALA A 5 17.94 -5.39 3.20
CA ALA A 5 16.51 -5.58 3.41
C ALA A 5 16.15 -7.05 3.73
N GLU A 6 16.89 -8.00 3.16
CA GLU A 6 16.82 -9.43 3.49
C GLU A 6 17.35 -9.71 4.92
N LEU A 7 18.52 -9.16 5.29
CA LEU A 7 19.08 -9.28 6.65
C LEU A 7 18.23 -8.61 7.74
N ASN A 8 17.50 -7.54 7.41
CA ASN A 8 16.57 -6.87 8.34
C ASN A 8 15.19 -7.56 8.43
N GLY A 9 14.98 -8.70 7.74
CA GLY A 9 13.68 -9.38 7.70
C GLY A 9 12.56 -8.57 7.03
N VAL A 10 12.93 -7.55 6.26
CA VAL A 10 12.02 -6.72 5.47
C VAL A 10 11.59 -7.48 4.21
N ILE A 11 12.51 -8.29 3.66
CA ILE A 11 12.27 -9.22 2.55
C ILE A 11 12.27 -10.65 3.12
N ARG A 12 11.15 -11.38 2.98
CA ARG A 12 11.02 -12.82 3.20
C ARG A 12 11.75 -13.60 2.11
N GLU A 13 12.16 -14.83 2.41
CA GLU A 13 12.77 -15.73 1.41
C GLU A 13 11.80 -16.09 0.28
N ASN A 14 10.49 -16.07 0.57
CA ASN A 14 9.43 -16.37 -0.38
C ASN A 14 8.89 -15.10 -1.07
N LEU A 15 8.97 -15.05 -2.41
CA LEU A 15 8.42 -13.97 -3.22
C LEU A 15 6.91 -13.78 -3.02
N ARG A 16 6.15 -14.86 -2.85
CA ARG A 16 4.71 -14.80 -2.59
C ARG A 16 4.41 -14.05 -1.30
N GLU A 17 5.09 -14.41 -0.21
CA GLU A 17 4.89 -13.76 1.09
C GLU A 17 5.29 -12.28 1.08
N ASN A 18 6.31 -11.92 0.29
CA ASN A 18 6.67 -10.52 0.08
C ASN A 18 5.55 -9.75 -0.62
N LEU A 19 4.98 -10.31 -1.69
CA LEU A 19 3.88 -9.68 -2.42
C LEU A 19 2.61 -9.60 -1.59
N GLU A 20 2.29 -10.61 -0.77
CA GLU A 20 1.18 -10.60 0.19
C GLU A 20 1.37 -9.51 1.24
N ARG A 21 2.57 -9.39 1.83
CA ARG A 21 2.90 -8.33 2.80
C ARG A 21 2.83 -6.93 2.19
N MET A 22 3.30 -6.77 0.94
CA MET A 22 3.17 -5.50 0.23
C MET A 22 1.70 -5.16 0.01
N LEU A 23 0.88 -6.13 -0.42
CA LEU A 23 -0.56 -5.93 -0.63
C LEU A 23 -1.25 -5.46 0.65
N GLU A 24 -1.00 -6.13 1.78
CA GLU A 24 -1.54 -5.72 3.08
C GLU A 24 -1.11 -4.29 3.46
N GLY A 25 0.14 -3.93 3.17
CA GLY A 25 0.67 -2.58 3.39
C GLY A 25 -0.06 -1.53 2.57
N GLU A 26 -0.23 -1.76 1.27
CA GLU A 26 -0.95 -0.84 0.36
C GLU A 26 -2.43 -0.70 0.76
N GLU A 27 -3.10 -1.79 1.14
CA GLU A 27 -4.48 -1.74 1.63
C GLU A 27 -4.61 -0.98 2.95
N ALA A 28 -3.65 -1.11 3.85
CA ALA A 28 -3.60 -0.34 5.10
C ALA A 28 -3.37 1.15 4.82
N ALA A 29 -2.39 1.48 3.99
CA ALA A 29 -2.08 2.85 3.61
C ALA A 29 -3.26 3.53 2.88
N ASN A 30 -3.98 2.81 2.02
CA ASN A 30 -5.20 3.30 1.38
C ASN A 30 -6.25 3.74 2.41
N ARG A 31 -6.52 2.89 3.42
CA ARG A 31 -7.48 3.21 4.49
C ARG A 31 -7.03 4.39 5.33
N GLU A 32 -5.77 4.39 5.79
CA GLU A 32 -5.23 5.44 6.64
C GLU A 32 -5.23 6.81 5.93
N LYS A 33 -4.83 6.85 4.66
CA LYS A 33 -4.85 8.08 3.86
C LYS A 33 -6.27 8.57 3.60
N ARG A 34 -7.21 7.67 3.35
CA ARG A 34 -8.62 8.04 3.20
C ARG A 34 -9.20 8.63 4.49
N GLU A 35 -8.88 8.06 5.65
CA GLU A 35 -9.24 8.63 6.95
C GLU A 35 -8.59 9.99 7.19
N ALA A 36 -7.31 10.15 6.82
CA ALA A 36 -6.60 11.42 6.92
C ALA A 36 -7.22 12.51 6.03
N ALA A 37 -7.63 12.16 4.80
CA ALA A 37 -8.32 13.08 3.90
C ALA A 37 -9.65 13.57 4.51
N LEU A 38 -10.44 12.67 5.10
CA LEU A 38 -11.69 13.02 5.79
C LEU A 38 -11.44 13.97 6.98
N ARG A 39 -10.44 13.68 7.81
CA ARG A 39 -10.08 14.56 8.94
C ARG A 39 -9.58 15.93 8.47
N ALA A 40 -8.78 15.98 7.41
CA ALA A 40 -8.31 17.25 6.83
C ALA A 40 -9.47 18.12 6.36
N ARG A 41 -10.47 17.50 5.72
CA ARG A 41 -11.71 18.17 5.31
C ARG A 41 -12.51 18.68 6.51
N GLU A 42 -12.63 17.90 7.58
CA GLU A 42 -13.30 18.32 8.82
C GLU A 42 -12.59 19.52 9.48
N CYS A 43 -11.26 19.59 9.36
CA CYS A 43 -10.45 20.72 9.83
C CYS A 43 -10.41 21.91 8.86
N GLY A 44 -11.01 21.81 7.67
CA GLY A 44 -10.97 22.87 6.65
C GLY A 44 -9.59 23.11 6.04
N VAL A 45 -8.75 22.06 5.93
CA VAL A 45 -7.41 22.12 5.34
C VAL A 45 -7.44 21.45 3.97
N ASP A 46 -7.83 22.21 2.95
CA ASP A 46 -8.10 21.69 1.61
C ASP A 46 -6.85 21.10 0.94
N GLU A 47 -5.68 21.73 1.08
CA GLU A 47 -4.45 21.21 0.48
C GLU A 47 -4.05 19.83 1.05
N ALA A 48 -4.28 19.62 2.35
CA ALA A 48 -4.03 18.33 2.98
C ALA A 48 -5.08 17.28 2.57
N HIS A 49 -6.35 17.67 2.45
CA HIS A 49 -7.40 16.80 1.94
C HIS A 49 -7.06 16.28 0.54
N ASP A 50 -6.72 17.18 -0.38
CA ASP A 50 -6.47 16.83 -1.78
C ASP A 50 -5.24 15.90 -1.90
N PHE A 51 -4.18 16.20 -1.15
CA PHE A 51 -3.00 15.36 -1.09
C PHE A 51 -3.31 13.94 -0.58
N PHE A 52 -4.04 13.82 0.54
CA PHE A 52 -4.37 12.52 1.11
C PHE A 52 -5.38 11.74 0.25
N ASP A 53 -6.34 12.42 -0.41
CA ASP A 53 -7.29 11.76 -1.30
C ASP A 53 -6.59 11.21 -2.54
N GLU A 54 -5.77 12.01 -3.23
CA GLU A 54 -4.99 11.55 -4.38
C GLU A 54 -4.08 10.38 -3.99
N SER A 55 -3.33 10.54 -2.90
CA SER A 55 -2.43 9.50 -2.42
C SER A 55 -3.16 8.23 -2.00
N SER A 56 -4.39 8.30 -1.48
CA SER A 56 -5.20 7.11 -1.20
C SER A 56 -5.51 6.34 -2.49
N ARG A 57 -5.80 7.03 -3.60
CA ARG A 57 -6.10 6.40 -4.89
C ARG A 57 -4.87 5.71 -5.47
N ASP A 58 -3.68 6.26 -5.25
CA ASP A 58 -2.42 5.60 -5.61
C ASP A 58 -2.27 4.25 -4.93
N GLU A 59 -2.46 4.19 -3.60
CA GLU A 59 -2.33 2.91 -2.88
C GLU A 59 -3.40 1.90 -3.32
N GLY A 60 -4.59 2.38 -3.70
CA GLY A 60 -5.61 1.54 -4.33
C GLY A 60 -5.15 0.93 -5.65
N ARG A 61 -4.41 1.69 -6.49
CA ARG A 61 -3.81 1.18 -7.73
C ARG A 61 -2.67 0.21 -7.46
N HIS A 62 -1.82 0.49 -6.47
CA HIS A 62 -0.73 -0.41 -6.06
C HIS A 62 -1.28 -1.76 -5.56
N ALA A 63 -2.28 -1.73 -4.67
CA ALA A 63 -2.95 -2.93 -4.16
C ALA A 63 -3.58 -3.75 -5.30
N ALA A 64 -4.25 -3.11 -6.26
CA ALA A 64 -4.83 -3.81 -7.40
C ALA A 64 -3.77 -4.50 -8.27
N MET A 65 -2.63 -3.85 -8.50
CA MET A 65 -1.51 -4.41 -9.26
C MET A 65 -0.89 -5.61 -8.53
N LEU A 66 -0.64 -5.49 -7.22
CA LEU A 66 -0.09 -6.58 -6.40
C LEU A 66 -1.03 -7.79 -6.34
N ARG A 67 -2.34 -7.56 -6.18
CA ARG A 67 -3.35 -8.62 -6.23
C ARG A 67 -3.32 -9.35 -7.57
N GLY A 68 -3.24 -8.62 -8.68
CA GLY A 68 -3.15 -9.21 -10.02
C GLY A 68 -1.88 -10.05 -10.22
N LEU A 69 -0.73 -9.65 -9.64
CA LEU A 69 0.48 -10.46 -9.65
C LEU A 69 0.31 -11.75 -8.84
N LEU A 70 -0.27 -11.66 -7.64
CA LEU A 70 -0.53 -12.83 -6.79
C LEU A 70 -1.46 -13.83 -7.47
N GLU A 71 -2.56 -13.37 -8.05
CA GLU A 71 -3.51 -14.18 -8.79
C GLU A 71 -2.85 -14.86 -10.00
N ARG A 72 -2.09 -14.09 -10.80
CA ARG A 72 -1.48 -14.61 -12.03
C ARG A 72 -0.42 -15.69 -11.79
N TYR A 73 0.37 -15.58 -10.74
CA TYR A 73 1.56 -16.41 -10.55
C TYR A 73 1.44 -17.45 -9.43
N PHE A 74 0.47 -17.33 -8.52
CA PHE A 74 0.39 -18.18 -7.32
C PHE A 74 -0.99 -18.80 -7.03
N GLN A 75 -2.02 -18.51 -7.84
CA GLN A 75 -3.33 -19.18 -7.73
C GLN A 75 -3.51 -20.35 -8.72
N GLY A 76 -2.40 -20.93 -9.21
CA GLY A 76 -2.39 -22.13 -10.05
C GLY A 76 -2.43 -23.43 -9.25
#